data_AF-A0A5N0V5V1-F1
#
_entry.id   AF-A0A5N0V5V1-F1
#
_cell.length_a   1.000
_cell.length_b   1.000
_cell.length_c   1.000
_cell.angle_alpha   90.00
_cell.angle_beta   90.00
_cell.angle_gamma   90.00
#
_symmetry.space_group_name_H-M   'P 1'
#
loop_
_entity.id
_entity.type
_entity.pdbx_description
1 polymer ?
#
loop_
_entity_poly.entity_id
_entity_poly.type
_entity_poly.pdbx_seq_one_letter_code
_entity_poly.pdbx_strand_id
1 'polypeptide(L)'
;MNMAQRDEADRLVPNPQPAGRLGKPKITEEMRANARANPNSWLYVIDEAFDPGGPVPSWAVVGAYPVNASGGIVEDFHPNDRYRPSPKALGFPEPRNELERLLQLVRTNHRPAEDLPPVILHATLFVYALSPLQRTVIGFHNTDGQVLVPAYTSKSLVPREWPHARAVLGRDMVPLLAGHPVAINPHDVVTAVVPAEHLTQALHEEGR
;
A
#
# COMPACT_ATOMS: atom_id res chain seq x y z
N MET A 1 5.69 6.17 35.73
CA MET A 1 6.02 5.73 34.36
C MET A 1 5.44 4.34 34.18
N ASN A 2 4.40 4.17 33.35
CA ASN A 2 3.70 2.89 33.24
C ASN A 2 4.22 2.09 32.03
N MET A 3 4.69 0.86 32.29
CA MET A 3 5.32 -0.06 31.34
C MET A 3 4.35 -0.68 30.30
N ALA A 4 3.06 -0.33 30.37
CA ALA A 4 1.99 -1.03 29.67
C ALA A 4 1.65 -0.51 28.25
N GLN A 5 2.28 0.57 27.78
CA GLN A 5 2.03 1.12 26.43
C GLN A 5 3.08 0.71 25.37
N ARG A 6 4.10 -0.06 25.76
CA ARG A 6 5.14 -0.54 24.82
C ARG A 6 4.74 -1.81 24.06
N ASP A 7 3.71 -2.52 24.51
CA ASP A 7 3.32 -3.84 23.97
C ASP A 7 2.33 -3.79 22.79
N GLU A 8 1.77 -2.63 22.43
CA GLU A 8 0.70 -2.56 21.40
C GLU A 8 1.20 -2.33 19.96
N ALA A 9 2.43 -1.82 19.77
CA ALA A 9 2.98 -1.59 18.43
C ALA A 9 3.50 -2.88 17.75
N ASP A 10 3.66 -3.96 18.51
CA ASP A 10 4.34 -5.20 18.08
C ASP A 10 3.40 -6.24 17.44
N ARG A 11 2.20 -5.82 17.02
CA ARG A 11 1.29 -6.61 16.18
C ARG A 11 1.53 -6.43 14.67
N LEU A 12 2.57 -5.71 14.27
CA LEU A 12 2.80 -5.31 12.88
C LEU A 12 3.59 -6.33 12.06
N VAL A 13 3.06 -7.54 11.95
CA VAL A 13 2.89 -8.19 10.63
C VAL A 13 1.82 -9.26 10.75
N PRO A 14 0.54 -8.93 10.53
CA PRO A 14 -0.33 -9.92 9.94
C PRO A 14 0.23 -10.20 8.55
N ASN A 15 0.73 -11.42 8.34
CA ASN A 15 0.66 -12.03 7.02
C ASN A 15 -0.79 -11.81 6.55
N PRO A 16 -1.07 -11.14 5.41
CA PRO A 16 -2.44 -11.00 4.97
C PRO A 16 -3.00 -12.42 4.86
N GLN A 17 -3.93 -12.73 5.76
CA GLN A 17 -4.69 -13.96 5.68
C GLN A 17 -5.27 -14.04 4.27
N PRO A 18 -5.26 -15.22 3.61
CA PRO A 18 -5.84 -15.36 2.28
C PRO A 18 -7.24 -14.77 2.32
N ALA A 19 -7.47 -13.78 1.45
CA ALA A 19 -8.65 -12.92 1.36
C ALA A 19 -9.88 -13.54 2.05
N GLY A 20 -10.03 -13.23 3.34
CA GLY A 20 -11.19 -13.60 4.12
C GLY A 20 -12.37 -12.78 3.61
N ARG A 21 -13.02 -13.28 2.57
CA ARG A 21 -14.30 -12.82 2.01
C ARG A 21 -14.41 -11.29 1.95
N LEU A 22 -13.96 -10.70 0.84
CA LEU A 22 -14.76 -9.62 0.28
C LEU A 22 -16.19 -10.14 0.19
N GLY A 23 -17.07 -9.61 1.03
CA GLY A 23 -18.45 -10.10 1.13
C GLY A 23 -19.12 -10.08 -0.24
N LYS A 24 -20.16 -10.91 -0.43
CA LYS A 24 -20.95 -10.89 -1.67
C LYS A 24 -21.29 -9.43 -2.01
N PRO A 25 -20.91 -8.93 -3.21
CA PRO A 25 -21.15 -7.54 -3.59
C PRO A 25 -22.62 -7.17 -3.40
N LYS A 26 -22.88 -6.01 -2.81
CA LYS A 26 -24.26 -5.51 -2.66
C LYS A 26 -24.79 -5.13 -4.04
N ILE A 27 -25.94 -5.70 -4.43
CA ILE A 27 -26.62 -5.36 -5.68
C ILE A 27 -27.22 -3.96 -5.56
N THR A 28 -26.69 -3.01 -6.34
CA THR A 28 -27.18 -1.62 -6.41
C THR A 28 -28.38 -1.48 -7.36
N GLU A 29 -29.06 -0.34 -7.34
CA GLU A 29 -30.17 -0.10 -8.28
C GLU A 29 -29.66 0.06 -9.72
N GLU A 30 -28.47 0.63 -9.90
CA GLU A 30 -27.82 0.73 -11.20
C GLU A 30 -27.51 -0.66 -11.78
N MET A 31 -27.01 -1.57 -10.94
CA MET A 31 -26.82 -2.98 -11.29
C MET A 31 -28.13 -3.63 -11.74
N ARG A 32 -29.25 -3.38 -11.04
CA ARG A 32 -30.57 -3.89 -11.44
C ARG A 32 -31.05 -3.27 -12.75
N ALA A 33 -30.81 -1.98 -12.97
CA ALA A 33 -31.15 -1.32 -14.23
C ALA A 33 -30.37 -1.92 -15.40
N ASN A 34 -29.07 -2.17 -15.23
CA ASN A 34 -28.24 -2.83 -16.23
C ASN A 34 -28.73 -4.26 -16.54
N ALA A 35 -29.07 -5.04 -15.51
CA ALA A 35 -29.62 -6.39 -15.69
C ALA A 35 -30.96 -6.39 -16.45
N ARG A 36 -31.85 -5.42 -16.18
CA ARG A 36 -33.11 -5.26 -16.92
C ARG A 36 -32.89 -4.90 -18.39
N ALA A 37 -31.88 -4.12 -18.69
CA ALA A 37 -31.51 -3.77 -20.06
C ALA A 37 -30.86 -4.95 -20.81
N ASN A 38 -30.27 -5.92 -20.10
CA ASN A 38 -29.53 -7.04 -20.66
C ASN A 38 -30.01 -8.40 -20.09
N PRO A 39 -31.22 -8.88 -20.43
CA PRO A 39 -31.72 -10.18 -19.98
C PRO A 39 -30.92 -11.36 -20.57
N ASN A 40 -31.01 -12.53 -19.94
CA ASN A 40 -30.28 -13.76 -20.33
C ASN A 40 -28.76 -13.57 -20.46
N SER A 41 -28.17 -12.82 -19.53
CA SER A 41 -26.76 -12.42 -19.57
C SER A 41 -26.07 -12.63 -18.20
N TRP A 42 -24.87 -12.09 -18.06
CA TRP A 42 -24.14 -12.03 -16.79
C TRP A 42 -23.93 -10.58 -16.39
N LEU A 43 -24.22 -10.28 -15.12
CA LEU A 43 -23.86 -9.01 -14.50
C LEU A 43 -22.49 -9.15 -13.82
N TYR A 44 -21.46 -8.61 -14.45
CA TYR A 44 -20.11 -8.59 -13.90
C TYR A 44 -19.96 -7.53 -12.80
N VAL A 45 -19.30 -7.92 -11.72
CA VAL A 45 -18.90 -7.01 -10.64
C VAL A 45 -17.42 -6.69 -10.83
N ILE A 46 -17.10 -5.40 -10.92
CA ILE A 46 -15.77 -4.89 -11.24
C ILE A 46 -15.18 -4.27 -9.97
N ASP A 47 -13.87 -4.47 -9.77
CA ASP A 47 -13.13 -3.86 -8.67
C ASP A 47 -13.22 -2.33 -8.74
N GLU A 48 -13.50 -1.70 -7.61
CA GLU A 48 -13.80 -0.26 -7.50
C GLU A 48 -12.63 0.68 -7.83
N ALA A 49 -11.43 0.14 -8.07
CA ALA A 49 -10.31 0.88 -8.63
C ALA A 49 -10.40 1.07 -10.16
N PHE A 50 -11.34 0.39 -10.84
CA PHE A 50 -11.48 0.40 -12.29
C PHE A 50 -12.80 1.06 -12.72
N ASP A 51 -12.74 1.78 -13.84
CA ASP A 51 -13.93 2.31 -14.51
C ASP A 51 -14.68 1.17 -15.22
N PRO A 52 -15.94 0.86 -14.85
CA PRO A 52 -16.72 -0.18 -15.50
C PRO A 52 -17.08 0.12 -16.96
N GLY A 53 -17.03 1.38 -17.40
CA GLY A 53 -17.22 1.78 -18.80
C GLY A 53 -15.94 1.74 -19.63
N GLY A 54 -14.78 1.53 -18.99
CA GLY A 54 -13.47 1.51 -19.63
C GLY A 54 -12.94 0.10 -19.92
N PRO A 55 -11.69 -0.02 -20.41
CA PRO A 55 -11.03 -1.31 -20.55
C PRO A 55 -10.75 -1.92 -19.17
N VAL A 56 -11.45 -3.00 -18.83
CA VAL A 56 -11.28 -3.72 -17.56
C VAL A 56 -10.52 -5.03 -17.79
N PRO A 57 -9.34 -5.22 -17.17
CA PRO A 57 -8.61 -6.48 -17.30
C PRO A 57 -9.36 -7.60 -16.57
N SER A 58 -9.24 -8.84 -17.08
CA SER A 58 -9.98 -9.99 -16.53
C SER A 58 -9.71 -10.26 -15.05
N TRP A 59 -8.54 -9.89 -14.52
CA TRP A 59 -8.20 -10.03 -13.11
C TRP A 59 -8.82 -8.96 -12.20
N ALA A 60 -9.38 -7.88 -12.76
CA ALA A 60 -10.07 -6.84 -12.01
C ALA A 60 -11.58 -7.12 -11.87
N VAL A 61 -12.08 -8.18 -12.48
CA VAL A 61 -13.45 -8.66 -12.28
C VAL A 61 -13.50 -9.44 -10.96
N VAL A 62 -14.33 -9.00 -10.02
CA VAL A 62 -14.53 -9.68 -8.72
C VAL A 62 -15.28 -11.00 -8.92
N GLY A 63 -16.26 -11.00 -9.83
CA GLY A 63 -17.11 -12.14 -10.15
C GLY A 63 -18.32 -11.70 -10.95
N ALA A 64 -19.35 -12.55 -11.02
CA ALA A 64 -20.57 -12.23 -11.75
C ALA A 64 -21.82 -12.85 -11.12
N TYR A 65 -22.96 -12.22 -11.39
CA TYR A 65 -24.28 -12.77 -11.11
C TYR A 65 -25.00 -13.15 -12.43
N PRO A 66 -25.67 -14.30 -12.51
CA PRO A 66 -26.55 -14.61 -13.64
C PRO A 66 -27.73 -13.63 -13.72
N VAL A 67 -28.11 -13.25 -14.92
CA VAL A 67 -29.32 -12.44 -15.20
C VAL A 67 -30.31 -13.30 -15.98
N ASN A 68 -31.51 -13.47 -15.43
CA ASN A 68 -32.54 -14.31 -16.04
C ASN A 68 -33.25 -13.63 -17.23
N ALA A 69 -34.17 -14.35 -17.88
CA ALA A 69 -34.91 -13.86 -19.04
C ALA A 69 -35.78 -12.62 -18.77
N SER A 70 -36.18 -12.40 -17.52
CA SER A 70 -36.96 -11.22 -17.11
C SER A 70 -36.07 -10.04 -16.73
N GLY A 71 -34.74 -10.15 -16.90
CA GLY A 71 -33.77 -9.13 -16.48
C GLY A 71 -33.56 -9.06 -14.96
N GLY A 72 -33.96 -10.09 -14.23
CA GLY A 72 -33.73 -10.22 -12.79
C GLY A 72 -32.36 -10.82 -12.48
N ILE A 73 -31.65 -10.22 -11.52
CA ILE A 73 -30.37 -10.74 -11.02
C ILE A 73 -30.66 -11.94 -10.11
N VAL A 74 -30.06 -13.08 -10.41
CA VAL A 74 -30.13 -14.30 -9.61
C VAL A 74 -29.04 -14.21 -8.53
N GLU A 75 -29.38 -14.43 -7.25
CA GLU A 75 -28.43 -14.36 -6.12
C GLU A 75 -27.43 -15.55 -6.04
N ASP A 76 -27.02 -16.05 -7.19
CA ASP A 76 -26.02 -17.10 -7.36
C ASP A 76 -24.70 -16.45 -7.80
N PHE A 77 -23.93 -15.91 -6.86
CA PHE A 77 -22.68 -15.21 -7.17
C PHE A 77 -21.57 -16.20 -7.54
N HIS A 78 -20.98 -16.01 -8.72
CA HIS A 78 -19.82 -16.76 -9.20
C HIS A 78 -18.55 -15.91 -9.04
N PRO A 79 -17.69 -16.20 -8.04
CA PRO A 79 -16.43 -15.48 -7.88
C PRO A 79 -15.48 -15.78 -9.05
N ASN A 80 -14.64 -14.81 -9.39
CA ASN A 80 -13.58 -15.00 -10.38
C ASN A 80 -12.29 -15.49 -9.71
N ASP A 81 -11.85 -16.70 -10.03
CA ASP A 81 -10.62 -17.30 -9.47
C ASP A 81 -9.34 -16.54 -9.85
N ARG A 82 -9.40 -15.69 -10.88
CA ARG A 82 -8.29 -14.83 -11.31
C ARG A 82 -8.33 -13.44 -10.69
N TYR A 83 -9.30 -13.17 -9.81
CA TYR A 83 -9.45 -11.85 -9.20
C TYR A 83 -8.23 -11.50 -8.35
N ARG A 84 -7.63 -10.35 -8.62
CA ARG A 84 -6.53 -9.78 -7.83
C ARG A 84 -7.00 -8.44 -7.24
N PRO A 85 -7.36 -8.40 -5.94
CA PRO A 85 -7.88 -7.20 -5.31
C PRO A 85 -6.96 -6.00 -5.47
N SER A 86 -7.55 -4.84 -5.78
CA SER A 86 -6.82 -3.57 -5.72
C SER A 86 -6.54 -3.16 -4.26
N PRO A 87 -5.58 -2.25 -4.02
CA PRO A 87 -5.41 -1.61 -2.71
C PRO A 87 -6.71 -1.05 -2.13
N LYS A 88 -7.52 -0.40 -2.99
CA LYS A 88 -8.79 0.22 -2.61
C LYS A 88 -9.79 -0.83 -2.13
N ALA A 89 -9.94 -1.92 -2.88
CA ALA A 89 -10.81 -3.04 -2.50
C ALA A 89 -10.38 -3.70 -1.17
N LEU A 90 -9.09 -3.65 -0.83
CA LEU A 90 -8.56 -4.12 0.47
C LEU A 90 -8.71 -3.08 1.60
N GLY A 91 -9.32 -1.93 1.32
CA GLY A 91 -9.53 -0.85 2.29
C GLY A 91 -8.28 -0.05 2.63
N PHE A 92 -7.26 -0.07 1.77
CA PHE A 92 -6.07 0.77 1.98
C PHE A 92 -6.44 2.25 1.83
N PRO A 93 -5.80 3.15 2.59
CA PRO A 93 -6.07 4.58 2.50
C PRO A 93 -5.69 5.12 1.12
N GLU A 94 -6.33 6.21 0.70
CA GLU A 94 -5.95 6.89 -0.54
C GLU A 94 -4.48 7.36 -0.45
N PRO A 95 -3.60 6.98 -1.39
CA PRO A 95 -2.19 7.35 -1.33
C PRO A 95 -2.01 8.87 -1.52
N ARG A 96 -1.21 9.50 -0.66
CA ARG A 96 -0.97 10.96 -0.72
C ARG A 96 0.10 11.36 -1.72
N ASN A 97 0.93 10.41 -2.14
CA ASN A 97 2.07 10.62 -3.04
C ASN A 97 2.37 9.33 -3.81
N GLU A 98 3.26 9.46 -4.78
CA GLU A 98 3.69 8.34 -5.64
C GLU A 98 4.31 7.18 -4.86
N LEU A 99 5.12 7.46 -3.83
CA LEU A 99 5.74 6.41 -3.02
C LEU A 99 4.70 5.60 -2.25
N GLU A 100 3.69 6.24 -1.66
CA GLU A 100 2.57 5.54 -1.01
C GLU A 100 1.77 4.70 -2.00
N ARG A 101 1.49 5.22 -3.19
CA ARG A 101 0.81 4.45 -4.25
C ARG A 101 1.62 3.21 -4.62
N LEU A 102 2.93 3.36 -4.83
CA LEU A 102 3.79 2.24 -5.18
C LEU A 102 3.89 1.22 -4.03
N LEU A 103 4.03 1.67 -2.78
CA LEU A 103 4.03 0.79 -1.61
C LEU A 103 2.78 -0.09 -1.56
N GLN A 104 1.61 0.50 -1.83
CA GLN A 104 0.36 -0.25 -1.88
C GLN A 104 0.33 -1.27 -3.03
N LEU A 105 0.80 -0.90 -4.23
CA LEU A 105 0.89 -1.80 -5.38
C LEU A 105 1.87 -2.96 -5.13
N VAL A 106 3.01 -2.70 -4.48
CA VAL A 106 3.95 -3.73 -4.08
C VAL A 106 3.34 -4.66 -3.04
N ARG A 107 2.68 -4.10 -2.02
CA ARG A 107 2.02 -4.87 -0.95
C ARG A 107 0.91 -5.78 -1.47
N THR A 108 0.31 -5.41 -2.61
CA THR A 108 -0.75 -6.17 -3.29
C THR A 108 -0.24 -6.99 -4.47
N ASN A 109 1.08 -7.09 -4.67
CA ASN A 109 1.74 -7.81 -5.75
C ASN A 109 1.35 -7.33 -7.17
N HIS A 110 0.86 -6.10 -7.32
CA HIS A 110 0.61 -5.47 -8.62
C HIS A 110 1.87 -4.86 -9.23
N ARG A 111 2.88 -4.59 -8.41
CA ARG A 111 4.22 -4.17 -8.82
C ARG A 111 5.27 -4.95 -8.01
N PRO A 112 6.45 -5.21 -8.57
CA PRO A 112 7.50 -5.89 -7.83
C PRO A 112 8.23 -4.93 -6.88
N ALA A 113 8.87 -5.47 -5.84
CA ALA A 113 9.50 -4.68 -4.79
C ALA A 113 10.74 -3.90 -5.26
N GLU A 114 11.42 -4.38 -6.31
CA GLU A 114 12.55 -3.68 -6.94
C GLU A 114 12.18 -2.33 -7.56
N ASP A 115 10.90 -1.99 -7.70
CA ASP A 115 10.49 -0.66 -8.13
C ASP A 115 10.61 0.40 -7.03
N LEU A 116 10.69 0.00 -5.75
CA LEU A 116 10.70 0.93 -4.63
C LEU A 116 11.94 1.83 -4.58
N PRO A 117 13.18 1.30 -4.73
CA PRO A 117 14.38 2.11 -4.53
C PRO A 117 14.43 3.36 -5.40
N PRO A 118 14.22 3.32 -6.74
CA PRO A 118 14.21 4.53 -7.56
C PRO A 118 13.20 5.57 -7.06
N VAL A 119 11.96 5.17 -6.78
CA VAL A 119 10.93 6.11 -6.30
C VAL A 119 11.28 6.71 -4.93
N ILE A 120 11.89 5.92 -4.05
CA ILE A 120 12.39 6.40 -2.76
C ILE A 120 13.46 7.50 -2.96
N LEU A 121 14.38 7.35 -3.93
CA LEU A 121 15.44 8.33 -4.19
C LEU A 121 14.90 9.72 -4.57
N HIS A 122 13.72 9.78 -5.18
CA HIS A 122 13.05 11.04 -5.57
C HIS A 122 12.00 11.52 -4.57
N ALA A 123 11.66 10.71 -3.57
CA ALA A 123 10.67 11.07 -2.56
C ALA A 123 11.25 12.05 -1.52
N THR A 124 10.44 13.03 -1.12
CA THR A 124 10.71 13.78 0.12
C THR A 124 10.26 12.95 1.30
N LEU A 125 11.19 12.62 2.19
CA LEU A 125 10.98 11.81 3.38
C LEU A 125 11.16 12.65 4.64
N PHE A 126 10.43 12.32 5.70
CA PHE A 126 10.58 12.93 7.01
C PHE A 126 11.31 11.95 7.93
N VAL A 127 12.50 12.34 8.39
CA VAL A 127 13.36 11.53 9.26
C VAL A 127 13.52 12.18 10.64
N TYR A 128 13.85 11.37 11.63
CA TYR A 128 14.02 11.81 13.00
C TYR A 128 15.19 12.80 13.10
N ALA A 129 15.02 13.85 13.90
CA ALA A 129 16.08 14.77 14.24
C ALA A 129 15.92 15.29 15.68
N LEU A 130 17.02 15.41 16.42
CA LEU A 130 17.03 16.06 17.74
C LEU A 130 16.91 17.59 17.64
N SER A 131 17.29 18.17 16.49
CA SER A 131 17.15 19.59 16.20
C SER A 131 17.02 19.83 14.68
N PRO A 132 16.48 20.98 14.23
CA PRO A 132 16.40 21.32 12.81
C PRO A 132 17.76 21.45 12.10
N LEU A 133 18.84 21.66 12.87
CA LEU A 133 20.20 21.83 12.35
C LEU A 133 20.91 20.49 12.11
N GLN A 134 20.44 19.40 12.71
CA GLN A 134 21.03 18.07 12.54
C GLN A 134 20.98 17.65 11.07
N ARG A 135 22.11 17.18 10.53
CA ARG A 135 22.22 16.67 9.14
C ARG A 135 22.39 15.16 9.06
N THR A 136 22.72 14.49 10.16
CA THR A 136 22.76 13.03 10.26
C THR A 136 21.36 12.42 10.24
N VAL A 137 21.29 11.14 9.92
CA VAL A 137 20.12 10.28 10.16
C VAL A 137 20.32 9.49 11.45
N ILE A 138 19.24 9.13 12.12
CA ILE A 138 19.27 8.34 13.35
C ILE A 138 18.49 7.06 13.11
N GLY A 139 19.15 5.92 13.34
CA GLY A 139 18.54 4.61 13.34
C GLY A 139 18.05 4.21 14.73
N PHE A 140 17.04 3.36 14.77
CA PHE A 140 16.48 2.79 15.99
C PHE A 140 16.53 1.27 15.90
N HIS A 141 16.69 0.61 17.03
CA HIS A 141 16.63 -0.85 17.09
C HIS A 141 15.18 -1.29 16.93
N ASN A 142 14.92 -2.26 16.06
CA ASN A 142 13.67 -3.02 16.09
C ASN A 142 13.72 -4.07 17.21
N THR A 143 12.65 -4.85 17.35
CA THR A 143 12.51 -5.90 18.36
C THR A 143 13.53 -7.03 18.20
N ASP A 144 14.02 -7.26 16.98
CA ASP A 144 15.10 -8.21 16.68
C ASP A 144 16.52 -7.64 16.93
N GLY A 145 16.63 -6.38 17.35
CA GLY A 145 17.91 -5.70 17.58
C GLY A 145 18.58 -5.18 16.30
N GLN A 146 17.94 -5.27 15.14
CA GLN A 146 18.41 -4.66 13.89
C GLN A 146 18.18 -3.14 13.95
N VAL A 147 19.21 -2.38 13.57
CA VAL A 147 19.09 -0.92 13.46
C VAL A 147 18.47 -0.56 12.11
N LEU A 148 17.34 0.13 12.15
CA LEU A 148 16.59 0.63 10.99
C LEU A 148 16.51 2.16 11.05
N VAL A 149 16.58 2.83 9.89
CA VAL A 149 16.34 4.28 9.80
C VAL A 149 14.87 4.52 9.46
N PRO A 150 14.02 5.02 10.38
CA PRO A 150 12.63 5.31 10.09
C PRO A 150 12.50 6.56 9.22
N ALA A 151 11.71 6.45 8.16
CA ALA A 151 11.41 7.54 7.25
C ALA A 151 9.91 7.56 6.92
N TYR A 152 9.32 8.75 6.91
CA TYR A 152 7.88 8.91 6.66
C TYR A 152 7.64 9.63 5.35
N THR A 153 6.64 9.18 4.61
CA THR A 153 6.24 9.77 3.32
C THR A 153 5.46 11.08 3.48
N SER A 154 4.99 11.38 4.69
CA SER A 154 4.28 12.62 5.00
C SER A 154 4.51 13.04 6.44
N LYS A 155 4.53 14.36 6.68
CA LYS A 155 4.65 14.94 8.02
C LYS A 155 3.51 14.51 8.95
N SER A 156 2.31 14.24 8.41
CA SER A 156 1.16 13.81 9.21
C SER A 156 1.28 12.39 9.76
N LEU A 157 2.18 11.57 9.21
CA LEU A 157 2.48 10.23 9.72
C LEU A 157 3.57 10.21 10.78
N VAL A 158 4.31 11.32 10.93
CA VAL A 158 5.42 11.38 11.87
C VAL A 158 4.89 11.24 13.30
N PRO A 159 5.52 10.39 14.14
CA PRO A 159 5.13 10.23 15.53
C PRO A 159 5.19 11.55 16.29
N ARG A 160 4.19 11.82 17.12
CA ARG A 160 4.03 13.10 17.83
C ARG A 160 5.10 13.34 18.87
N GLU A 161 5.73 12.27 19.35
CA GLU A 161 6.82 12.26 20.32
C GLU A 161 8.18 12.61 19.72
N TRP A 162 8.30 12.69 18.39
CA TRP A 162 9.54 13.13 17.77
C TRP A 162 9.78 14.61 18.08
N PRO A 163 10.95 14.99 18.64
CA PRO A 163 11.25 16.39 18.92
C PRO A 163 11.24 17.22 17.64
N HIS A 164 11.82 16.70 16.56
CA HIS A 164 11.71 17.26 15.23
C HIS A 164 11.64 16.18 14.14
N ALA A 165 11.03 16.56 13.02
CA ALA A 165 11.03 15.80 11.78
C ALA A 165 11.67 16.66 10.69
N ARG A 166 12.75 16.16 10.09
CA ARG A 166 13.46 16.87 9.03
C ARG A 166 13.06 16.29 7.68
N ALA A 167 12.64 17.15 6.77
CA ALA A 167 12.46 16.77 5.37
C ALA A 167 13.84 16.54 4.71
N VAL A 168 13.97 15.44 3.99
CA VAL A 168 15.18 15.04 3.25
C VAL A 168 14.76 14.39 1.95
N LEU A 169 15.45 14.67 0.86
CA LEU A 169 15.26 13.93 -0.38
C LEU A 169 15.89 12.53 -0.22
N GLY A 170 15.21 11.47 -0.65
CA GLY A 170 15.68 10.11 -0.40
C GLY A 170 17.11 9.84 -0.88
N ARG A 171 17.52 10.39 -2.03
CA ARG A 171 18.91 10.30 -2.52
C ARG A 171 19.94 10.89 -1.56
N ASP A 172 19.62 12.01 -0.90
CA ASP A 172 20.53 12.69 0.03
C ASP A 172 20.66 11.93 1.35
N MET A 173 19.70 11.03 1.63
CA MET A 173 19.71 10.16 2.79
C MET A 173 20.64 8.97 2.61
N VAL A 174 20.79 8.43 1.38
CA VAL A 174 21.52 7.18 1.11
C VAL A 174 22.95 7.18 1.68
N PRO A 175 23.79 8.22 1.48
CA PRO A 175 25.15 8.23 2.02
C PRO A 175 25.19 8.24 3.57
N LEU A 176 24.09 8.62 4.22
CA LEU A 176 23.99 8.75 5.67
C LEU A 176 23.56 7.44 6.34
N LEU A 177 23.05 6.47 5.58
CA LEU A 177 22.51 5.21 6.11
C LEU A 177 23.59 4.30 6.72
N ALA A 178 24.84 4.43 6.26
CA ALA A 178 25.96 3.59 6.71
C ALA A 178 25.63 2.07 6.65
N GLY A 179 24.91 1.64 5.60
CA GLY A 179 24.49 0.24 5.40
C GLY A 179 23.20 -0.17 6.12
N HIS A 180 22.59 0.71 6.93
CA HIS A 180 21.35 0.39 7.63
C HIS A 180 20.12 0.55 6.72
N PRO A 181 19.19 -0.41 6.73
CA PRO A 181 17.97 -0.33 5.94
C PRO A 181 17.07 0.83 6.39
N VAL A 182 16.21 1.27 5.47
CA VAL A 182 15.19 2.30 5.72
C VAL A 182 13.85 1.63 5.96
N ALA A 183 13.19 1.97 7.05
CA ALA A 183 11.80 1.58 7.30
C ALA A 183 10.86 2.71 6.88
N ILE A 184 10.08 2.51 5.82
CA ILE A 184 9.12 3.48 5.31
C ILE A 184 7.80 3.33 6.07
N ASN A 185 7.33 4.42 6.69
CA ASN A 185 6.08 4.48 7.46
C ASN A 185 5.93 3.31 8.46
N PRO A 186 6.89 3.09 9.38
CA PRO A 186 6.92 1.89 10.24
C PRO A 186 5.71 1.73 11.17
N HIS A 187 4.93 2.80 11.38
CA HIS A 187 3.72 2.78 12.22
C HIS A 187 2.41 2.90 11.42
N ASP A 188 2.47 2.83 10.09
CA ASP A 188 1.28 2.93 9.22
C ASP A 188 0.82 1.53 8.78
N VAL A 189 -0.39 1.45 8.21
CA VAL A 189 -0.99 0.20 7.71
C VAL A 189 -0.23 -0.40 6.53
N VAL A 190 0.48 0.44 5.76
CA VAL A 190 1.29 0.02 4.61
C VAL A 190 2.71 0.53 4.82
N THR A 191 3.62 -0.42 5.04
CA THR A 191 5.04 -0.19 5.36
C THR A 191 5.95 -1.03 4.47
N ALA A 192 7.23 -0.65 4.39
CA ALA A 192 8.29 -1.45 3.77
C ALA A 192 9.61 -1.24 4.49
N VAL A 193 10.43 -2.29 4.57
CA VAL A 193 11.84 -2.20 4.94
C VAL A 193 12.67 -2.36 3.68
N VAL A 194 13.42 -1.33 3.32
CA VAL A 194 14.22 -1.28 2.09
C VAL A 194 15.69 -1.31 2.45
N PRO A 195 16.45 -2.34 2.03
CA PRO A 195 17.87 -2.43 2.28
C PRO A 195 18.67 -1.26 1.68
N ALA A 196 19.71 -0.81 2.38
CA ALA A 196 20.52 0.34 1.95
C ALA A 196 21.28 0.03 0.65
N GLU A 197 21.67 -1.22 0.45
CA GLU A 197 22.32 -1.71 -0.76
C GLU A 197 21.45 -1.52 -2.00
N HIS A 198 20.13 -1.72 -1.90
CA HIS A 198 19.22 -1.53 -3.02
C HIS A 198 19.09 -0.04 -3.39
N LEU A 199 19.06 0.84 -2.37
CA LEU A 199 19.06 2.30 -2.60
C LEU A 199 20.39 2.78 -3.20
N THR A 200 21.50 2.22 -2.74
CA THR A 200 22.84 2.52 -3.26
C THR A 200 22.98 2.06 -4.70
N GLN A 201 22.51 0.86 -5.02
CA GLN A 201 22.49 0.34 -6.39
C GLN A 201 21.66 1.22 -7.32
N ALA A 202 20.43 1.56 -6.93
CA ALA A 202 19.56 2.43 -7.73
C ALA A 202 20.19 3.82 -7.96
N LEU A 203 20.87 4.37 -6.95
CA LEU A 203 21.56 5.66 -7.08
C LEU A 203 22.72 5.60 -8.09
N HIS A 204 23.45 4.47 -8.13
CA HIS A 204 24.49 4.25 -9.13
C HIS A 204 23.95 4.00 -10.55
N GLU A 205 22.75 3.45 -10.68
CA GLU A 205 22.11 3.20 -11.98
C GLU A 205 21.57 4.49 -12.60
N GLU A 206 21.03 5.43 -11.82
CA GLU A 206 20.59 6.75 -12.31
C GLU A 206 21.74 7.66 -12.78
N GLY A 207 22.94 7.44 -12.26
CA GLY A 207 24.12 8.24 -12.59
C GLY A 207 24.86 7.81 -13.86
N ARG A 208 24.43 6.72 -14.51
CA ARG A 208 24.98 6.24 -15.79
C ARG A 208 24.23 6.83 -16.98
#